data_AF-A0ABD3S2G4-F1
#
_entry.id   AF-A0ABD3S2G4-F1
#
_cell.length_a   1.000
_cell.length_b   1.000
_cell.length_c   1.000
_cell.angle_alpha   90.00
_cell.angle_beta   90.00
_cell.angle_gamma   90.00
#
_symmetry.space_group_name_H-M   'P 1'
#
loop_
_entity.id
_entity.type
_entity.pdbx_description
1 polymer ?
#
loop_
_entity_poly.entity_id
_entity_poly.type
_entity_poly.pdbx_seq_one_letter_code
_entity_poly.pdbx_strand_id
1 'polypeptide(L)'
;MIINLWTVWVQVFRISNSRKYSSNSITEVKAMASPKSISYLNQREAAEIDELLMGPLGFSVDQLMELAGLSVATSIAEVYKPGECNRVLAICGPGNNGGDGLVAARHLHHFGYKPFICYPKRTAKDLYSGLVTQLESLSIPFLSVEDLPEDLSTSFDIVLDAIFGFSFHGSPRPPFDDLIQRLIALGSPSQKHQKSPVVVSIDIPSGWDVEKGDLSGEGIKPDMLVSLTAPKLCAINFSGAHHFLGGRFVPPPITDKFRLDIPAYPGTSMCVRIGKPPRVDISALRENYISPEFSEDQAEADPFVQFQNWFDDAVASGLKEPNAMALSTTGKDGKPSSRMVLLKGFDKDGFVWYTNYESQKAHQISQNPNAALLFYWDALNRQVRVEGSVEKVSDEESENYFHSRPRGSQIGAIVSKQSTVIPGRQCLHQRQEELEAQFSDGSPIPKPNYWGGYRLKPELFEFWQGQPSRLHDRLRYIPEEVNGNIVWKIERLSP
;
A
#
# COMPACT_ATOMS: atom_id res chain seq x y z
N MET A 1 40.14 12.69 -38.14
CA MET A 1 39.26 11.51 -38.09
C MET A 1 38.26 11.79 -36.97
N ILE A 2 37.01 12.03 -37.36
CA ILE A 2 36.06 12.92 -36.71
C ILE A 2 34.74 12.15 -36.51
N ILE A 3 34.04 12.44 -35.40
CA ILE A 3 32.58 12.36 -35.15
C ILE A 3 31.91 11.06 -34.66
N ASN A 4 31.17 11.28 -33.56
CA ASN A 4 29.89 10.73 -33.08
C ASN A 4 29.16 9.69 -33.95
N LEU A 5 28.67 8.63 -33.29
CA LEU A 5 27.51 7.86 -33.75
C LEU A 5 26.47 7.76 -32.61
N TRP A 6 25.80 8.88 -32.38
CA TRP A 6 24.46 8.99 -31.80
C TRP A 6 23.50 9.28 -32.97
N THR A 7 23.14 8.29 -33.79
CA THR A 7 21.96 8.28 -34.68
C THR A 7 21.99 7.08 -35.62
N VAL A 8 21.22 6.02 -35.32
CA VAL A 8 20.51 5.16 -36.29
C VAL A 8 19.32 4.58 -35.53
N TRP A 9 18.19 4.35 -36.20
CA TRP A 9 16.89 3.86 -35.70
C TRP A 9 15.81 4.93 -35.45
N VAL A 10 15.62 5.80 -36.44
CA VAL A 10 14.30 6.34 -36.80
C VAL A 10 14.04 6.00 -38.27
N GLN A 11 13.31 4.92 -38.53
CA GLN A 11 12.47 4.65 -39.72
C GLN A 11 12.23 3.14 -39.92
N VAL A 12 11.32 2.54 -39.16
CA VAL A 12 10.39 1.48 -39.64
C VAL A 12 9.16 1.54 -38.71
N PHE A 13 7.95 1.35 -39.28
CA PHE A 13 6.62 1.44 -38.67
C PHE A 13 5.89 2.80 -38.77
N ARG A 14 5.60 3.19 -40.02
CA ARG A 14 4.24 3.66 -40.37
C ARG A 14 3.36 2.43 -40.58
N ILE A 15 2.62 2.02 -39.54
CA ILE A 15 1.39 1.24 -39.70
C ILE A 15 0.35 1.85 -38.76
N SER A 16 -0.73 2.30 -39.37
CA SER A 16 -1.96 2.76 -38.73
C SER A 16 -2.51 1.69 -37.79
N ASN A 17 -2.67 2.02 -36.51
CA ASN A 17 -3.69 1.40 -35.67
C ASN A 17 -4.10 2.38 -34.56
N SER A 18 -5.31 2.89 -34.69
CA SER A 18 -6.06 3.55 -33.63
C SER A 18 -6.30 2.56 -32.48
N ARG A 19 -5.51 2.65 -31.41
CA ARG A 19 -5.86 2.06 -30.12
C ARG A 19 -5.95 3.19 -29.10
N LYS A 20 -7.17 3.39 -28.60
CA LYS A 20 -7.49 4.25 -27.47
C LYS A 20 -6.63 3.84 -26.27
N TYR A 21 -5.69 4.70 -25.88
CA TYR A 21 -5.03 4.60 -24.58
C TYR A 21 -6.01 5.13 -23.53
N SER A 22 -6.69 4.23 -22.81
CA SER A 22 -7.34 4.60 -21.56
C SER A 22 -6.28 4.67 -20.46
N SER A 23 -5.86 5.89 -20.12
CA SER A 23 -5.04 6.16 -18.94
C SER A 23 -5.90 5.99 -17.68
N ASN A 24 -6.04 4.76 -17.21
CA ASN A 24 -6.53 4.48 -15.86
C ASN A 24 -5.31 4.22 -14.97
N SER A 25 -4.66 5.28 -14.49
CA SER A 25 -3.78 5.19 -13.33
C SER A 25 -4.67 5.07 -12.09
N ILE A 26 -5.23 3.88 -11.91
CA ILE A 26 -5.84 3.45 -10.65
C ILE A 26 -4.65 3.29 -9.69
N THR A 27 -4.57 4.16 -8.69
CA THR A 27 -3.83 3.84 -7.46
C THR A 27 -4.25 2.44 -7.06
N GLU A 28 -3.29 1.49 -7.01
CA GLU A 28 -3.55 0.09 -6.64
C GLU A 28 -4.17 0.04 -5.24
N VAL A 29 -5.50 0.16 -5.20
CA VAL A 29 -6.29 -0.43 -4.14
C VAL A 29 -5.95 -1.91 -4.22
N LYS A 30 -5.12 -2.39 -3.30
CA LYS A 30 -4.77 -3.81 -3.17
C LYS A 30 -6.04 -4.61 -3.41
N ALA A 31 -6.05 -5.36 -4.52
CA ALA A 31 -7.27 -5.97 -5.03
C ALA A 31 -7.86 -6.87 -3.94
N MET A 32 -9.04 -6.50 -3.46
CA MET A 32 -9.82 -7.29 -2.51
C MET A 32 -10.92 -7.99 -3.29
N ALA A 33 -10.96 -9.31 -3.23
CA ALA A 33 -12.09 -10.07 -3.74
C ALA A 33 -13.18 -10.20 -2.68
N SER A 34 -14.44 -10.09 -3.10
CA SER A 34 -15.57 -10.23 -2.18
C SER A 34 -15.66 -11.67 -1.65
N PRO A 35 -15.97 -11.90 -0.36
CA PRO A 35 -16.07 -13.25 0.21
C PRO A 35 -17.18 -14.12 -0.40
N LYS A 36 -18.10 -13.56 -1.21
CA LYS A 36 -19.20 -14.31 -1.82
C LYS A 36 -18.84 -14.98 -3.15
N SER A 37 -17.66 -14.72 -3.71
CA SER A 37 -17.28 -15.24 -5.03
C SER A 37 -16.31 -16.43 -4.99
N ILE A 38 -15.48 -16.61 -3.96
CA ILE A 38 -14.44 -17.67 -4.01
C ILE A 38 -14.97 -19.11 -3.83
N SER A 39 -14.48 -20.06 -4.63
CA SER A 39 -14.78 -21.50 -4.50
C SER A 39 -13.98 -22.17 -3.38
N TYR A 40 -14.59 -23.15 -2.70
CA TYR A 40 -13.95 -23.96 -1.66
C TYR A 40 -13.94 -25.43 -2.07
N LEU A 41 -12.82 -26.12 -1.84
CA LEU A 41 -12.61 -27.51 -2.22
C LEU A 41 -12.91 -28.46 -1.07
N ASN A 42 -13.60 -29.56 -1.37
CA ASN A 42 -13.59 -30.72 -0.47
C ASN A 42 -12.26 -31.50 -0.57
N GLN A 43 -12.03 -32.45 0.33
CA GLN A 43 -10.74 -33.15 0.41
C GLN A 43 -10.44 -33.94 -0.87
N ARG A 44 -11.47 -34.54 -1.48
CA ARG A 44 -11.34 -35.32 -2.72
C ARG A 44 -10.99 -34.44 -3.91
N GLU A 45 -11.64 -33.29 -4.06
CA GLU A 45 -11.36 -32.33 -5.14
C GLU A 45 -9.93 -31.79 -5.03
N ALA A 46 -9.48 -31.46 -3.82
CA ALA A 46 -8.10 -31.03 -3.58
C ALA A 46 -7.09 -32.09 -4.03
N ALA A 47 -7.32 -33.36 -3.67
CA ALA A 47 -6.46 -34.47 -4.10
C ALA A 47 -6.48 -34.67 -5.64
N GLU A 48 -7.66 -34.60 -6.26
CA GLU A 48 -7.79 -34.74 -7.72
C GLU A 48 -7.08 -33.62 -8.48
N ILE A 49 -7.14 -32.38 -7.98
CA ILE A 49 -6.42 -31.25 -8.58
C ILE A 49 -4.91 -31.47 -8.49
N ASP A 50 -4.40 -31.88 -7.34
CA ASP A 50 -2.97 -32.18 -7.15
C ASP A 50 -2.50 -33.30 -8.11
N GLU A 51 -3.27 -34.37 -8.24
CA GLU A 51 -2.98 -35.45 -9.20
C GLU A 51 -2.97 -34.95 -10.66
N LEU A 52 -3.89 -34.06 -11.04
CA LEU A 52 -3.94 -33.50 -12.39
C LEU A 52 -2.76 -32.56 -12.67
N LEU A 53 -2.40 -31.71 -11.71
CA LEU A 53 -1.27 -30.81 -11.82
C LEU A 53 0.04 -31.59 -11.99
N MET A 54 0.26 -32.58 -11.13
CA MET A 54 1.52 -33.35 -11.12
C MET A 54 1.59 -34.46 -12.17
N GLY A 55 0.44 -34.94 -12.64
CA GLY A 55 0.35 -35.95 -13.69
C GLY A 55 0.24 -35.33 -15.08
N PRO A 56 -0.96 -35.28 -15.67
CA PRO A 56 -1.16 -34.90 -17.07
C PRO A 56 -0.74 -33.47 -17.42
N LEU A 57 -0.68 -32.55 -16.46
CA LEU A 57 -0.27 -31.16 -16.71
C LEU A 57 1.25 -30.95 -16.54
N GLY A 58 1.97 -31.95 -16.03
CA GLY A 58 3.44 -31.99 -16.06
C GLY A 58 4.15 -31.05 -15.09
N PHE A 59 3.46 -30.50 -14.09
CA PHE A 59 4.14 -29.77 -13.01
C PHE A 59 4.89 -30.75 -12.11
N SER A 60 6.13 -30.44 -11.77
CA SER A 60 6.86 -31.23 -10.79
C SER A 60 6.54 -30.78 -9.36
N VAL A 61 6.70 -31.69 -8.39
CA VAL A 61 6.41 -31.42 -6.96
C VAL A 61 7.24 -30.24 -6.45
N ASP A 62 8.51 -30.16 -6.84
CA ASP A 62 9.42 -29.08 -6.47
C ASP A 62 8.98 -27.71 -7.02
N GLN A 63 8.47 -27.64 -8.24
CA GLN A 63 7.94 -26.40 -8.82
C GLN A 63 6.73 -25.88 -8.05
N LEU A 64 5.76 -26.76 -7.76
CA LEU A 64 4.55 -26.37 -7.03
C LEU A 64 4.88 -25.98 -5.60
N MET A 65 5.74 -26.75 -4.92
CA MET A 65 6.20 -26.50 -3.57
C MET A 65 7.01 -25.19 -3.46
N GLU A 66 7.86 -24.90 -4.44
CA GLU A 66 8.62 -23.64 -4.47
C GLU A 66 7.68 -22.43 -4.54
N LEU A 67 6.67 -22.49 -5.41
CA LEU A 67 5.68 -21.43 -5.58
C LEU A 67 4.73 -21.33 -4.38
N ALA A 68 4.36 -22.45 -3.77
CA ALA A 68 3.54 -22.51 -2.57
C ALA A 68 4.26 -21.86 -1.38
N GLY A 69 5.47 -22.30 -1.06
CA GLY A 69 6.26 -21.72 0.02
C GLY A 69 6.60 -20.23 -0.22
N LEU A 70 6.91 -19.83 -1.46
CA LEU A 70 7.04 -18.42 -1.81
C LEU A 70 5.75 -17.63 -1.55
N SER A 71 4.58 -18.20 -1.87
CA SER A 71 3.28 -17.56 -1.61
C SER A 71 3.03 -17.37 -0.12
N VAL A 72 3.40 -18.36 0.71
CA VAL A 72 3.32 -18.29 2.17
C VAL A 72 4.22 -17.19 2.71
N ALA A 73 5.50 -17.17 2.33
CA ALA A 73 6.45 -16.15 2.76
C ALA A 73 5.99 -14.74 2.32
N THR A 74 5.45 -14.60 1.11
CA THR A 74 4.91 -13.33 0.58
C THR A 74 3.70 -12.87 1.38
N SER A 75 2.78 -13.78 1.73
CA SER A 75 1.59 -13.48 2.53
C SER A 75 1.96 -12.96 3.93
N ILE A 76 2.97 -13.57 4.56
CA ILE A 76 3.51 -13.13 5.84
C ILE A 76 4.12 -11.72 5.69
N ALA A 77 4.98 -11.52 4.69
CA ALA A 77 5.65 -10.24 4.45
C ALA A 77 4.71 -9.09 4.04
N GLU A 78 3.55 -9.42 3.48
CA GLU A 78 2.52 -8.42 3.20
C GLU A 78 2.00 -7.79 4.50
N VAL A 79 1.87 -8.59 5.57
CA VAL A 79 1.23 -8.19 6.83
C VAL A 79 2.22 -7.82 7.92
N TYR A 80 3.13 -8.73 8.26
CA TYR A 80 3.97 -8.63 9.45
C TYR A 80 5.35 -8.18 9.06
N LYS A 81 5.71 -6.91 9.24
CA LYS A 81 7.00 -6.40 8.71
C LYS A 81 8.20 -6.94 9.50
N PRO A 82 9.33 -7.25 8.83
CA PRO A 82 10.52 -7.76 9.50
C PRO A 82 11.15 -6.74 10.48
N GLY A 83 10.79 -5.45 10.40
CA GLY A 83 11.17 -4.46 11.41
C GLY A 83 10.43 -4.61 12.75
N GLU A 84 9.30 -5.33 12.79
CA GLU A 84 8.41 -5.42 13.94
C GLU A 84 8.29 -6.84 14.51
N CYS A 85 8.31 -7.84 13.64
CA CYS A 85 8.20 -9.27 13.92
C CYS A 85 9.20 -10.00 13.03
N ASN A 86 10.30 -10.50 13.58
CA ASN A 86 11.36 -11.11 12.76
C ASN A 86 11.78 -12.51 13.15
N ARG A 87 11.55 -12.96 14.38
CA ARG A 87 11.88 -14.34 14.79
C ARG A 87 10.75 -15.26 14.38
N VAL A 88 11.00 -16.14 13.42
CA VAL A 88 9.98 -17.03 12.85
C VAL A 88 10.32 -18.48 13.17
N LEU A 89 9.45 -19.22 13.85
CA LEU A 89 9.59 -20.66 14.01
C LEU A 89 8.72 -21.38 12.97
N ALA A 90 9.31 -22.17 12.07
CA ALA A 90 8.59 -23.05 11.17
C ALA A 90 8.57 -24.48 11.70
N ILE A 91 7.38 -24.97 12.06
CA ILE A 91 7.18 -26.34 12.53
C ILE A 91 6.71 -27.19 11.34
N CYS A 92 7.63 -27.98 10.79
CA CYS A 92 7.44 -28.69 9.53
C CYS A 92 7.07 -30.16 9.78
N GLY A 93 6.00 -30.63 9.14
CA GLY A 93 5.60 -32.03 9.16
C GLY A 93 6.34 -32.88 8.13
N PRO A 94 6.06 -34.19 8.08
CA PRO A 94 6.80 -35.11 7.21
C PRO A 94 6.33 -35.08 5.75
N GLY A 95 5.23 -34.40 5.44
CA GLY A 95 4.62 -34.38 4.10
C GLY A 95 4.94 -33.12 3.28
N ASN A 96 4.19 -32.93 2.21
CA ASN A 96 4.31 -31.77 1.33
C ASN A 96 4.14 -30.44 2.09
N ASN A 97 3.18 -30.37 3.03
CA ASN A 97 2.98 -29.16 3.86
C ASN A 97 4.24 -28.77 4.64
N GLY A 98 5.01 -29.76 5.12
CA GLY A 98 6.30 -29.51 5.75
C GLY A 98 7.33 -28.99 4.76
N GLY A 99 7.36 -29.53 3.53
CA GLY A 99 8.16 -28.99 2.43
C GLY A 99 7.83 -27.54 2.09
N ASP A 100 6.54 -27.19 2.04
CA ASP A 100 6.08 -25.81 1.85
C ASP A 100 6.60 -24.89 2.97
N GLY A 101 6.59 -25.38 4.23
CA GLY A 101 7.17 -24.70 5.38
C GLY A 101 8.69 -24.47 5.27
N LEU A 102 9.44 -25.47 4.79
CA LEU A 102 10.88 -25.35 4.54
C LEU A 102 11.19 -24.30 3.46
N VAL A 103 10.44 -24.32 2.35
CA VAL A 103 10.57 -23.31 1.28
C VAL A 103 10.19 -21.92 1.79
N ALA A 104 9.09 -21.80 2.53
CA ALA A 104 8.64 -20.53 3.10
C ALA A 104 9.70 -19.93 4.03
N ALA A 105 10.31 -20.75 4.90
CA ALA A 105 11.38 -20.30 5.78
C ALA A 105 12.61 -19.80 5.01
N ARG A 106 13.00 -20.46 3.92
CA ARG A 106 14.09 -19.98 3.06
C ARG A 106 13.77 -18.61 2.46
N HIS A 107 12.57 -18.40 1.92
CA HIS A 107 12.18 -17.10 1.37
C HIS A 107 12.06 -16.03 2.46
N LEU A 108 11.53 -16.36 3.63
CA LEU A 108 11.48 -15.45 4.77
C LEU A 108 12.88 -14.97 5.19
N HIS A 109 13.90 -15.83 5.16
CA HIS A 109 15.29 -15.39 5.37
C HIS A 109 15.69 -14.31 4.35
N HIS A 110 15.43 -14.53 3.06
CA HIS A 110 15.73 -13.55 2.02
C HIS A 110 14.89 -12.26 2.13
N PHE A 111 13.72 -12.32 2.75
CA PHE A 111 12.87 -11.16 3.03
C PHE A 111 13.29 -10.39 4.30
N GLY A 112 14.36 -10.81 4.99
CA GLY A 112 14.92 -10.11 6.15
C GLY A 112 14.43 -10.63 7.51
N TYR A 113 13.73 -11.76 7.55
CA TYR A 113 13.36 -12.44 8.80
C TYR A 113 14.50 -13.33 9.31
N LYS A 114 14.34 -13.80 10.55
CA LYS A 114 15.22 -14.74 11.25
C LYS A 114 14.46 -16.04 11.50
N PRO A 115 14.39 -16.95 10.51
CA PRO A 115 13.69 -18.21 10.66
C PRO A 115 14.48 -19.22 11.51
N PHE A 116 13.76 -20.11 12.16
CA PHE A 116 14.19 -21.30 12.89
C PHE A 116 13.30 -22.46 12.45
N ILE A 117 13.85 -23.67 12.32
CA ILE A 117 13.11 -24.83 11.82
C ILE A 117 12.97 -25.88 12.91
N CYS A 118 11.76 -26.35 13.19
CA CYS A 118 11.53 -27.62 13.89
C CYS A 118 11.03 -28.64 12.86
N TYR A 119 11.87 -29.61 12.49
CA TYR A 119 11.52 -30.65 11.50
C TYR A 119 11.77 -32.05 12.09
N PRO A 120 10.89 -32.53 12.99
CA PRO A 120 11.17 -33.69 13.85
C PRO A 120 11.14 -35.03 13.12
N LYS A 121 10.37 -35.17 12.04
CA LYS A 121 10.36 -36.37 11.19
C LYS A 121 10.71 -36.00 9.76
N ARG A 122 12.02 -36.10 9.45
CA ARG A 122 12.55 -35.82 8.11
C ARG A 122 12.21 -36.94 7.14
N THR A 123 11.70 -36.57 5.97
CA THR A 123 11.33 -37.53 4.93
C THR A 123 12.55 -37.91 4.10
N ALA A 124 12.80 -39.22 3.98
CA ALA A 124 13.93 -39.76 3.22
C ALA A 124 13.64 -39.77 1.71
N LYS A 125 13.50 -38.58 1.11
CA LYS A 125 13.49 -38.38 -0.35
C LYS A 125 14.38 -37.20 -0.70
N ASP A 126 15.05 -37.27 -1.84
CA ASP A 126 16.04 -36.28 -2.29
C ASP A 126 15.52 -34.85 -2.30
N LEU A 127 14.25 -34.65 -2.65
CA LEU A 127 13.59 -33.34 -2.59
C LEU A 127 13.73 -32.69 -1.21
N TYR A 128 13.34 -33.39 -0.15
CA TYR A 128 13.36 -32.85 1.22
C TYR A 128 14.78 -32.71 1.74
N SER A 129 15.68 -33.64 1.40
CA SER A 129 17.11 -33.52 1.71
C SER A 129 17.71 -32.26 1.07
N GLY A 130 17.36 -31.98 -0.19
CA GLY A 130 17.77 -30.76 -0.89
C GLY A 130 17.26 -29.49 -0.20
N LEU A 131 15.99 -29.45 0.21
CA LEU A 131 15.42 -28.30 0.94
C LEU A 131 16.14 -28.06 2.27
N VAL A 132 16.45 -29.13 3.01
CA VAL A 132 17.24 -29.04 4.26
C VAL A 132 18.62 -28.48 3.98
N THR A 133 19.34 -29.00 2.98
CA THR A 133 20.67 -28.49 2.59
C THR A 133 20.64 -27.01 2.20
N GLN A 134 19.60 -26.56 1.49
CA GLN A 134 19.42 -25.14 1.16
C GLN A 134 19.30 -24.28 2.42
N LEU A 135 18.49 -24.68 3.39
CA LEU A 135 18.33 -23.97 4.67
C LEU A 135 19.61 -23.95 5.49
N GLU A 136 20.31 -25.08 5.59
CA GLU A 136 21.59 -25.20 6.28
C GLU A 136 22.67 -24.31 5.63
N SER A 137 22.68 -24.20 4.29
CA SER A 137 23.60 -23.31 3.57
C SER A 137 23.41 -21.83 3.88
N LEU A 138 22.20 -21.44 4.30
CA LEU A 138 21.86 -20.09 4.78
C LEU A 138 22.08 -19.93 6.29
N SER A 139 22.65 -20.94 6.95
CA SER A 139 22.85 -20.98 8.41
C SER A 139 21.56 -20.82 9.21
N ILE A 140 20.43 -21.29 8.66
CA ILE A 140 19.13 -21.28 9.35
C ILE A 140 19.12 -22.40 10.40
N PRO A 141 18.89 -22.09 11.70
CA PRO A 141 18.97 -23.09 12.76
C PRO A 141 17.85 -24.13 12.68
N PHE A 142 18.21 -25.39 12.92
CA PHE A 142 17.25 -26.49 13.17
C PHE A 142 17.21 -26.81 14.66
N LEU A 143 16.03 -26.78 15.25
CA LEU A 143 15.76 -27.09 16.65
C LEU A 143 15.08 -28.46 16.76
N SER A 144 15.53 -29.28 17.71
CA SER A 144 14.78 -30.48 18.10
C SER A 144 13.50 -30.08 18.87
N VAL A 145 12.60 -31.03 19.12
CA VAL A 145 11.37 -30.74 19.90
C VAL A 145 11.74 -30.42 21.34
N GLU A 146 12.80 -31.04 21.84
CA GLU A 146 13.35 -30.89 23.18
C GLU A 146 14.05 -29.54 23.38
N ASP A 147 14.63 -28.97 22.32
CA ASP A 147 15.28 -27.65 22.34
C ASP A 147 14.29 -26.49 22.20
N LEU A 148 13.02 -26.76 21.88
CA LEU A 148 12.01 -25.71 21.82
C LEU A 148 11.66 -25.21 23.23
N PRO A 149 11.54 -23.88 23.43
CA PRO A 149 11.09 -23.35 24.70
C PRO A 149 9.67 -23.87 25.00
N GLU A 150 9.38 -24.08 26.28
CA GLU A 150 8.05 -24.48 26.75
C GLU A 150 7.00 -23.44 26.33
N ASP A 151 7.32 -22.16 26.51
CA ASP A 151 6.53 -21.04 26.01
C ASP A 151 7.19 -20.40 24.78
N LEU A 152 6.61 -20.69 23.60
CA LEU A 152 7.08 -20.18 22.31
C LEU A 152 7.01 -18.64 22.22
N SER A 153 6.15 -17.98 23.00
CA SER A 153 5.96 -16.51 22.97
C SER A 153 7.19 -15.72 23.42
N THR A 154 8.07 -16.35 24.19
CA THR A 154 9.31 -15.73 24.67
C THR A 154 10.35 -15.57 23.56
N SER A 155 10.34 -16.49 22.60
CA SER A 155 11.45 -16.69 21.67
C SER A 155 11.10 -16.39 20.22
N PHE A 156 9.81 -16.39 19.88
CA PHE A 156 9.35 -16.22 18.50
C PHE A 156 8.26 -15.15 18.42
N ASP A 157 8.24 -14.44 17.30
CA ASP A 157 7.21 -13.44 17.00
C ASP A 157 6.15 -14.02 16.06
N ILE A 158 6.54 -15.01 15.24
CA ILE A 158 5.67 -15.73 14.30
C ILE A 158 5.94 -17.23 14.44
N VAL A 159 4.89 -18.05 14.51
CA VAL A 159 4.99 -19.51 14.44
C VAL A 159 4.21 -20.00 13.22
N LEU A 160 4.91 -20.64 12.30
CA LEU A 160 4.38 -21.21 11.07
C LEU A 160 4.02 -22.68 11.30
N ASP A 161 2.72 -22.94 11.30
CA ASP A 161 2.11 -24.27 11.28
C ASP A 161 2.17 -24.85 9.85
N ALA A 162 3.21 -25.65 9.63
CA ALA A 162 3.47 -26.39 8.40
C ALA A 162 3.41 -27.91 8.66
N ILE A 163 2.61 -28.37 9.63
CA ILE A 163 2.64 -29.75 10.10
C ILE A 163 1.83 -30.67 9.17
N PHE A 164 0.52 -30.44 9.05
CA PHE A 164 -0.38 -31.28 8.26
C PHE A 164 -1.21 -30.45 7.28
N GLY A 165 -1.16 -30.83 6.00
CA GLY A 165 -1.99 -30.25 4.94
C GLY A 165 -3.24 -31.09 4.67
N PHE A 166 -3.99 -30.73 3.62
CA PHE A 166 -5.27 -31.35 3.29
C PHE A 166 -5.25 -32.87 3.07
N SER A 167 -4.10 -33.48 2.77
CA SER A 167 -3.99 -34.92 2.50
C SER A 167 -3.85 -35.78 3.77
N PHE A 168 -3.81 -35.16 4.96
CA PHE A 168 -3.66 -35.89 6.21
C PHE A 168 -4.94 -36.64 6.59
N HIS A 169 -4.77 -37.86 7.13
CA HIS A 169 -5.86 -38.69 7.63
C HIS A 169 -5.50 -39.26 9.01
N GLY A 170 -6.50 -39.34 9.88
CA GLY A 170 -6.37 -39.91 11.23
C GLY A 170 -6.01 -38.88 12.30
N SER A 171 -5.56 -39.36 13.46
CA SER A 171 -5.19 -38.51 14.59
C SER A 171 -3.68 -38.20 14.58
N PRO A 172 -3.26 -36.97 14.94
CA PRO A 172 -1.85 -36.65 15.18
C PRO A 172 -1.22 -37.63 16.18
N ARG A 173 0.04 -37.99 15.94
CA ARG A 173 0.82 -38.90 16.79
C ARG A 173 2.12 -38.22 17.23
N PRO A 174 2.77 -38.69 18.31
CA PRO A 174 4.05 -38.14 18.75
C PRO A 174 5.11 -38.02 17.64
N PRO A 175 5.84 -36.89 17.58
CA PRO A 175 5.77 -35.74 18.49
C PRO A 175 4.80 -34.62 18.04
N PHE A 176 3.97 -34.86 17.01
CA PHE A 176 3.14 -33.81 16.41
C PHE A 176 1.89 -33.46 17.21
N ASP A 177 1.39 -34.38 18.03
CA ASP A 177 0.33 -34.11 19.00
C ASP A 177 0.77 -33.05 20.02
N ASP A 178 1.96 -33.19 20.63
CA ASP A 178 2.54 -32.20 21.55
C ASP A 178 2.72 -30.83 20.88
N LEU A 179 3.31 -30.81 19.68
CA LEU A 179 3.52 -29.56 18.93
C LEU A 179 2.21 -28.85 18.61
N ILE A 180 1.15 -29.59 18.24
CA ILE A 180 -0.18 -29.02 18.02
C ILE A 180 -0.76 -28.47 19.33
N GLN A 181 -0.58 -29.15 20.46
CA GLN A 181 -1.03 -28.64 21.77
C GLN A 181 -0.32 -27.34 22.16
N ARG A 182 0.98 -27.23 21.89
CA ARG A 182 1.73 -25.97 22.09
C ARG A 182 1.17 -24.83 21.24
N LEU A 183 0.79 -25.09 19.99
CA LEU A 183 0.16 -24.09 19.12
C LEU A 183 -1.24 -23.67 19.62
N ILE A 184 -2.03 -24.62 20.13
CA ILE A 184 -3.35 -24.34 20.72
C ILE A 184 -3.20 -23.41 21.95
N ALA A 185 -2.20 -23.66 22.79
CA ALA A 185 -1.94 -22.86 23.98
C ALA A 185 -1.68 -21.36 23.68
N LEU A 186 -1.09 -21.05 22.52
CA LEU A 186 -0.84 -19.67 22.08
C LEU A 186 -2.12 -18.87 21.81
N GLY A 187 -3.20 -19.54 21.42
CA GLY A 187 -4.49 -18.91 21.15
C GLY A 187 -5.37 -18.66 22.40
N SER A 188 -4.92 -19.09 23.59
CA SER A 188 -5.74 -19.03 24.81
C SER A 188 -5.75 -17.62 25.45
N PRO A 189 -6.91 -17.08 25.88
CA PRO A 189 -7.04 -15.73 26.45
C PRO A 189 -6.26 -15.45 27.74
N SER A 190 -5.63 -16.46 28.34
CA SER A 190 -5.01 -16.46 29.66
C SER A 190 -3.66 -15.72 29.74
N GLN A 191 -3.06 -15.35 28.61
CA GLN A 191 -1.73 -14.72 28.54
C GLN A 191 -1.74 -13.27 28.01
N LYS A 192 -2.80 -12.49 28.27
CA LYS A 192 -2.96 -11.10 27.78
C LYS A 192 -1.99 -10.04 28.31
N HIS A 193 -0.99 -10.42 29.10
CA HIS A 193 0.03 -9.49 29.59
C HIS A 193 1.32 -9.49 28.76
N GLN A 194 1.45 -10.37 27.76
CA GLN A 194 2.61 -10.44 26.87
C GLN A 194 2.16 -10.51 25.39
N LYS A 195 2.94 -9.95 24.47
CA LYS A 195 2.66 -9.99 23.02
C LYS A 195 2.77 -11.44 22.54
N SER A 196 1.65 -12.15 22.44
CA SER A 196 1.60 -13.51 21.91
C SER A 196 2.12 -13.55 20.47
N PRO A 197 2.82 -14.63 20.07
CA PRO A 197 3.29 -14.80 18.72
C PRO A 197 2.11 -15.00 17.79
N VAL A 198 2.27 -14.54 16.56
CA VAL A 198 1.30 -14.75 15.50
C VAL A 198 1.38 -16.20 15.03
N VAL A 199 0.24 -16.88 14.94
CA VAL A 199 0.16 -18.23 14.37
C VAL A 199 -0.29 -18.16 12.91
N VAL A 200 0.51 -18.73 12.02
CA VAL A 200 0.24 -18.79 10.57
C VAL A 200 0.10 -20.25 10.16
N SER A 201 -1.06 -20.66 9.63
CA SER A 201 -1.24 -22.03 9.11
C SER A 201 -1.11 -22.08 7.60
N ILE A 202 -0.31 -23.02 7.11
CA ILE A 202 -0.19 -23.32 5.68
C ILE A 202 -1.30 -24.29 5.27
N ASP A 203 -2.04 -23.88 4.26
CA ASP A 203 -3.11 -24.61 3.59
C ASP A 203 -4.38 -24.84 4.43
N ILE A 204 -4.23 -25.56 5.53
CA ILE A 204 -5.25 -25.81 6.55
C ILE A 204 -4.59 -25.75 7.95
N PRO A 205 -5.31 -25.37 9.01
CA PRO A 205 -4.77 -25.47 10.36
C PRO A 205 -4.58 -26.94 10.77
N SER A 206 -3.39 -27.29 11.25
CA SER A 206 -3.07 -28.67 11.58
C SER A 206 -3.97 -29.23 12.67
N GLY A 207 -4.53 -30.42 12.42
CA GLY A 207 -5.48 -31.08 13.33
C GLY A 207 -6.95 -30.72 13.07
N TRP A 208 -7.26 -29.77 12.17
CA TRP A 208 -8.62 -29.55 11.70
C TRP A 208 -9.07 -30.64 10.73
N ASP A 209 -10.37 -30.94 10.71
CA ASP A 209 -10.99 -31.69 9.63
C ASP A 209 -11.01 -30.82 8.36
N VAL A 210 -10.62 -31.39 7.21
CA VAL A 210 -10.42 -30.66 5.95
C VAL A 210 -11.71 -29.99 5.44
N GLU A 211 -12.87 -30.50 5.83
CA GLU A 211 -14.16 -29.97 5.39
C GLU A 211 -14.93 -29.28 6.51
N LYS A 212 -14.92 -29.87 7.70
CA LYS A 212 -15.70 -29.40 8.86
C LYS A 212 -14.93 -28.47 9.77
N GLY A 213 -13.63 -28.31 9.57
CA GLY A 213 -12.76 -27.47 10.39
C GLY A 213 -12.54 -28.02 11.79
N ASP A 214 -12.52 -27.13 12.78
CA ASP A 214 -12.28 -27.47 14.18
C ASP A 214 -13.49 -28.18 14.81
N LEU A 215 -13.46 -29.52 14.81
CA LEU A 215 -14.53 -30.35 15.37
C LEU A 215 -14.58 -30.32 16.90
N SER A 216 -13.47 -30.08 17.59
CA SER A 216 -13.44 -30.03 19.07
C SER A 216 -13.79 -28.64 19.59
N GLY A 217 -13.61 -27.59 18.79
CA GLY A 217 -13.72 -26.20 19.20
C GLY A 217 -12.46 -25.68 19.93
N GLU A 218 -11.53 -26.58 20.25
CA GLU A 218 -10.29 -26.34 20.98
C GLU A 218 -9.05 -26.50 20.08
N GLY A 219 -9.23 -26.63 18.77
CA GLY A 219 -8.13 -26.71 17.81
C GLY A 219 -7.35 -25.40 17.67
N ILE A 220 -6.28 -25.45 16.88
CA ILE A 220 -5.42 -24.29 16.59
C ILE A 220 -6.29 -23.12 16.10
N LYS A 221 -6.04 -21.92 16.62
CA LYS A 221 -6.68 -20.67 16.20
C LYS A 221 -5.67 -19.77 15.49
N PRO A 222 -5.41 -19.97 14.19
CA PRO A 222 -4.41 -19.18 13.50
C PRO A 222 -4.88 -17.73 13.32
N ASP A 223 -3.94 -16.78 13.45
CA ASP A 223 -4.14 -15.38 13.08
C ASP A 223 -4.16 -15.19 11.56
N MET A 224 -3.38 -16.02 10.86
CA MET A 224 -3.31 -16.05 9.41
C MET A 224 -3.49 -17.47 8.87
N LEU A 225 -4.35 -17.62 7.86
CA LEU A 225 -4.45 -18.82 7.03
C LEU A 225 -3.97 -18.50 5.61
N VAL A 226 -3.04 -19.29 5.07
CA VAL A 226 -2.63 -19.20 3.67
C VAL A 226 -3.10 -20.44 2.94
N SER A 227 -4.27 -20.37 2.31
CA SER A 227 -4.78 -21.46 1.47
C SER A 227 -3.96 -21.57 0.18
N LEU A 228 -3.60 -22.78 -0.23
CA LEU A 228 -2.86 -23.03 -1.47
C LEU A 228 -3.78 -23.59 -2.55
N THR A 229 -3.57 -23.19 -3.80
CA THR A 229 -4.34 -23.59 -5.00
C THR A 229 -5.77 -23.05 -4.99
N ALA A 230 -6.57 -23.49 -4.03
CA ALA A 230 -7.86 -22.92 -3.64
C ALA A 230 -8.15 -23.25 -2.17
N PRO A 231 -8.96 -22.44 -1.46
CA PRO A 231 -9.33 -22.72 -0.07
C PRO A 231 -10.01 -24.08 0.08
N LYS A 232 -9.70 -24.79 1.17
CA LYS A 232 -10.43 -26.01 1.57
C LYS A 232 -11.70 -25.63 2.33
N LEU A 233 -12.71 -26.48 2.32
CA LEU A 233 -14.01 -26.25 2.98
C LEU A 233 -13.87 -25.86 4.46
N CYS A 234 -12.88 -26.40 5.18
CA CYS A 234 -12.61 -26.01 6.57
C CYS A 234 -12.33 -24.51 6.75
N ALA A 235 -11.81 -23.84 5.72
CA ALA A 235 -11.47 -22.42 5.76
C ALA A 235 -12.72 -21.52 5.88
N ILE A 236 -13.93 -22.05 5.62
CA ILE A 236 -15.18 -21.32 5.91
C ILE A 236 -15.30 -21.03 7.42
N ASN A 237 -14.74 -21.89 8.26
CA ASN A 237 -14.76 -21.75 9.72
C ASN A 237 -13.56 -20.96 10.25
N PHE A 238 -12.69 -20.45 9.37
CA PHE A 238 -11.57 -19.61 9.77
C PHE A 238 -12.06 -18.25 10.29
N SER A 239 -11.57 -17.86 11.47
CA SER A 239 -11.96 -16.62 12.16
C SER A 239 -10.79 -15.67 12.45
N GLY A 240 -9.58 -16.02 12.00
CA GLY A 240 -8.40 -15.18 12.18
C GLY A 240 -8.44 -13.88 11.36
N ALA A 241 -7.50 -12.99 11.63
CA ALA A 241 -7.46 -11.64 11.05
C ALA A 241 -7.12 -11.63 9.56
N HIS A 242 -6.42 -12.65 9.06
CA HIS A 242 -5.89 -12.65 7.70
C HIS A 242 -6.08 -13.99 7.00
N HIS A 243 -6.82 -13.99 5.89
CA HIS A 243 -6.90 -15.14 5.00
C HIS A 243 -6.29 -14.76 3.66
N PHE A 244 -5.32 -15.52 3.19
CA PHE A 244 -4.68 -15.35 1.90
C PHE A 244 -4.88 -16.60 1.03
N LEU A 245 -4.97 -16.38 -0.27
CA LEU A 245 -4.86 -17.41 -1.28
C LEU A 245 -3.48 -17.28 -1.95
N GLY A 246 -2.67 -18.32 -1.82
CA GLY A 246 -1.39 -18.51 -2.50
C GLY A 246 -1.47 -19.57 -3.60
N GLY A 247 -0.33 -19.91 -4.20
CA GLY A 247 -0.27 -20.92 -5.25
C GLY A 247 -0.80 -20.41 -6.59
N ARG A 248 -0.27 -19.27 -7.06
CA ARG A 248 -0.62 -18.65 -8.34
C ARG A 248 -0.05 -19.44 -9.53
N PHE A 249 -0.56 -20.65 -9.73
CA PHE A 249 -0.16 -21.56 -10.81
C PHE A 249 -1.34 -22.36 -11.38
N VAL A 250 -2.57 -22.14 -10.88
CA VAL A 250 -3.76 -22.89 -11.32
C VAL A 250 -4.09 -22.56 -12.78
N PRO A 251 -4.00 -23.54 -13.71
CA PRO A 251 -4.22 -23.28 -15.12
C PRO A 251 -5.72 -23.33 -15.48
N PRO A 252 -6.14 -22.69 -16.59
CA PRO A 252 -7.54 -22.65 -17.01
C PRO A 252 -8.26 -24.01 -17.07
N PRO A 253 -7.64 -25.12 -17.53
CA PRO A 253 -8.30 -26.42 -17.52
C PRO A 253 -8.74 -26.90 -16.14
N ILE A 254 -8.01 -26.52 -15.07
CA ILE A 254 -8.39 -26.83 -13.69
C ILE A 254 -9.54 -25.92 -13.25
N THR A 255 -9.42 -24.61 -13.48
CA THR A 255 -10.49 -23.67 -13.10
C THR A 255 -11.81 -24.02 -13.78
N ASP A 256 -11.77 -24.40 -15.06
CA ASP A 256 -12.97 -24.74 -15.84
C ASP A 256 -13.57 -26.08 -15.39
N LYS A 257 -12.73 -27.11 -15.16
CA LYS A 257 -13.18 -28.45 -14.74
C LYS A 257 -13.86 -28.42 -13.37
N PHE A 258 -13.26 -27.73 -12.41
CA PHE A 258 -13.75 -27.67 -11.03
C PHE A 258 -14.62 -26.44 -10.75
N ARG A 259 -14.87 -25.59 -11.77
CA ARG A 259 -15.63 -24.33 -11.65
C ARG A 259 -15.11 -23.46 -10.51
N LEU A 260 -13.79 -23.29 -10.47
CA LEU A 260 -13.13 -22.50 -9.45
C LEU A 260 -13.28 -21.02 -9.80
N ASP A 261 -13.91 -20.27 -8.91
CA ASP A 261 -13.83 -18.82 -8.92
C ASP A 261 -12.63 -18.41 -8.06
N ILE A 262 -11.53 -18.09 -8.76
CA ILE A 262 -10.26 -17.68 -8.18
C ILE A 262 -10.11 -16.17 -8.36
N PRO A 263 -9.87 -15.41 -7.28
CA PRO A 263 -9.67 -13.97 -7.38
C PRO A 263 -8.43 -13.61 -8.20
N ALA A 264 -8.50 -12.47 -8.89
CA ALA A 264 -7.35 -11.95 -9.62
C ALA A 264 -6.23 -11.55 -8.64
N TYR A 265 -5.02 -12.05 -8.88
CA TYR A 265 -3.83 -11.66 -8.14
C TYR A 265 -3.35 -10.28 -8.61
N PRO A 266 -3.07 -9.34 -7.69
CA PRO A 266 -2.62 -8.00 -8.05
C PRO A 266 -1.19 -8.02 -8.62
N GLY A 267 -0.99 -7.38 -9.76
CA GLY A 267 0.32 -7.25 -10.41
C GLY A 267 1.07 -8.59 -10.53
N THR A 268 2.28 -8.63 -9.96
CA THR A 268 3.15 -9.82 -9.89
C THR A 268 3.07 -10.56 -8.55
N SER A 269 2.09 -10.24 -7.70
CA SER A 269 1.95 -10.88 -6.39
C SER A 269 1.71 -12.39 -6.52
N MET A 270 2.32 -13.16 -5.62
CA MET A 270 2.12 -14.60 -5.49
C MET A 270 0.97 -14.97 -4.55
N CYS A 271 0.42 -13.99 -3.83
CA CYS A 271 -0.72 -14.14 -2.94
C CYS A 271 -1.77 -13.06 -3.18
N VAL A 272 -3.00 -13.35 -2.78
CA VAL A 272 -4.11 -12.39 -2.77
C VAL A 272 -4.91 -12.57 -1.50
N ARG A 273 -5.25 -11.46 -0.83
CA ARG A 273 -6.06 -11.50 0.38
C ARG A 273 -7.51 -11.85 0.04
N ILE A 274 -8.08 -12.77 0.81
CA ILE A 274 -9.48 -13.20 0.69
C ILE A 274 -10.24 -12.90 1.99
N GLY A 275 -11.52 -12.54 1.87
CA GLY A 275 -12.35 -12.20 3.03
C GLY A 275 -12.40 -10.70 3.37
N LYS A 276 -12.96 -10.37 4.54
CA LYS A 276 -13.14 -8.99 4.99
C LYS A 276 -11.78 -8.40 5.43
N PRO A 277 -11.48 -7.13 5.11
CA PRO A 277 -10.30 -6.48 5.67
C PRO A 277 -10.42 -6.50 7.20
N PRO A 278 -9.29 -6.68 7.92
CA PRO A 278 -9.30 -6.61 9.37
C PRO A 278 -9.92 -5.27 9.80
N ARG A 279 -10.67 -5.28 10.90
CA ARG A 279 -11.08 -4.02 11.54
C ARG A 279 -9.81 -3.34 12.00
N VAL A 280 -9.42 -2.30 11.29
CA VAL A 280 -8.27 -1.48 11.65
C VAL A 280 -8.64 -0.69 12.89
N ASP A 281 -7.95 -0.93 13.99
CA ASP A 281 -7.96 0.00 15.10
C ASP A 281 -7.21 1.26 14.66
N ILE A 282 -7.95 2.33 14.40
CA ILE A 282 -7.40 3.61 13.94
C ILE A 282 -6.35 4.13 14.95
N SER A 283 -6.49 3.82 16.24
CA SER A 283 -5.53 4.25 17.26
C SER A 283 -4.18 3.52 17.15
N ALA A 284 -4.17 2.34 16.52
CA ALA A 284 -2.98 1.51 16.31
C ALA A 284 -2.25 1.79 14.99
N LEU A 285 -2.81 2.61 14.08
CA LEU A 285 -2.15 3.04 12.82
C LEU A 285 -0.99 4.03 13.05
N ARG A 286 -0.53 4.18 14.29
CA ARG A 286 0.52 5.12 14.62
C ARG A 286 1.84 4.65 14.02
N GLU A 287 2.39 5.47 13.14
CA GLU A 287 3.75 5.33 12.66
C GLU A 287 4.74 6.06 13.59
N ASN A 288 5.93 5.49 13.76
CA ASN A 288 7.04 6.15 14.44
C ASN A 288 7.86 6.90 13.40
N TYR A 289 7.71 8.23 13.35
CA TYR A 289 8.49 9.06 12.45
C TYR A 289 9.97 8.98 12.79
N ILE A 290 10.81 8.74 11.77
CA ILE A 290 12.27 8.82 11.88
C ILE A 290 12.69 9.91 10.90
N SER A 291 13.11 11.06 11.43
CA SER A 291 13.50 12.22 10.64
C SER A 291 14.69 12.93 11.29
N PRO A 292 15.48 13.70 10.52
CA PRO A 292 16.44 14.64 11.09
C PRO A 292 15.76 15.62 12.04
N GLU A 293 16.48 16.07 13.08
CA GLU A 293 16.07 17.21 13.90
C GLU A 293 15.99 18.48 13.03
N PHE A 294 15.07 19.37 13.39
CA PHE A 294 14.91 20.67 12.74
C PHE A 294 15.00 21.80 13.78
N SER A 295 16.17 22.43 13.86
CA SER A 295 16.46 23.53 14.77
C SER A 295 16.44 24.89 14.10
N GLU A 296 16.36 25.94 14.91
CA GLU A 296 16.38 27.34 14.51
C GLU A 296 17.66 27.69 13.74
N ASP A 297 18.80 27.12 14.13
CA ASP A 297 20.10 27.33 13.48
C ASP A 297 20.20 26.65 12.11
N GLN A 298 19.38 25.63 11.85
CA GLN A 298 19.29 24.94 10.57
C GLN A 298 18.26 25.59 9.64
N ALA A 299 17.41 26.45 10.18
CA ALA A 299 16.31 27.05 9.46
C ALA A 299 16.80 28.28 8.70
N GLU A 300 16.38 28.42 7.45
CA GLU A 300 16.69 29.61 6.66
C GLU A 300 16.00 30.84 7.25
N ALA A 301 16.67 31.99 7.19
CA ALA A 301 16.11 33.24 7.69
C ALA A 301 14.87 33.69 6.90
N ASP A 302 14.85 33.41 5.59
CA ASP A 302 13.71 33.70 4.71
C ASP A 302 12.85 32.42 4.55
N PRO A 303 11.56 32.44 4.95
CA PRO A 303 10.68 31.29 4.84
C PRO A 303 10.41 30.87 3.40
N PHE A 304 10.55 31.75 2.40
CA PHE A 304 10.43 31.37 0.99
C PHE A 304 11.60 30.49 0.56
N VAL A 305 12.81 30.78 1.04
CA VAL A 305 13.99 29.94 0.82
C VAL A 305 13.84 28.61 1.56
N GLN A 306 13.36 28.64 2.81
CA GLN A 306 13.07 27.42 3.57
C GLN A 306 12.04 26.53 2.85
N PHE A 307 10.97 27.13 2.31
CA PHE A 307 9.95 26.43 1.54
C PHE A 307 10.53 25.83 0.27
N GLN A 308 11.32 26.59 -0.49
CA GLN A 308 11.97 26.10 -1.71
C GLN A 308 12.83 24.87 -1.43
N ASN A 309 13.67 24.91 -0.38
CA ASN A 309 14.52 23.78 0.01
C ASN A 309 13.69 22.52 0.32
N TRP A 310 12.61 22.65 1.11
CA TRP A 310 11.76 21.51 1.43
C TRP A 310 10.92 21.01 0.26
N PHE A 311 10.52 21.92 -0.64
CA PHE A 311 9.80 21.58 -1.86
C PHE A 311 10.70 20.78 -2.82
N ASP A 312 11.97 21.18 -2.96
CA ASP A 312 12.96 20.46 -3.77
C ASP A 312 13.24 19.06 -3.21
N ASP A 313 13.34 18.91 -1.89
CA ASP A 313 13.41 17.60 -1.23
C ASP A 313 12.17 16.73 -1.53
N ALA A 314 10.98 17.32 -1.47
CA ALA A 314 9.73 16.64 -1.80
C ALA A 314 9.70 16.15 -3.25
N VAL A 315 10.22 16.93 -4.19
CA VAL A 315 10.39 16.52 -5.60
C VAL A 315 11.43 15.41 -5.72
N ALA A 316 12.59 15.54 -5.07
CA ALA A 316 13.69 14.58 -5.15
C ALA A 316 13.32 13.21 -4.54
N SER A 317 12.42 13.17 -3.56
CA SER A 317 11.93 11.93 -2.94
C SER A 317 10.96 11.12 -3.82
N GLY A 318 10.58 11.64 -5.00
CA GLY A 318 9.71 10.93 -5.95
C GLY A 318 8.24 10.90 -5.54
N LEU A 319 7.80 11.84 -4.69
CA LEU A 319 6.39 12.01 -4.38
C LEU A 319 5.59 12.25 -5.67
N LYS A 320 4.39 11.66 -5.74
CA LYS A 320 3.56 11.68 -6.95
C LYS A 320 3.12 13.11 -7.34
N GLU A 321 2.71 13.90 -6.35
CA GLU A 321 2.21 15.28 -6.54
C GLU A 321 2.70 16.20 -5.40
N PRO A 322 4.01 16.55 -5.35
CA PRO A 322 4.59 17.35 -4.27
C PRO A 322 4.00 18.77 -4.22
N ASN A 323 3.44 19.26 -5.32
CA ASN A 323 2.77 20.55 -5.42
C ASN A 323 1.27 20.50 -5.08
N ALA A 324 0.73 19.36 -4.63
CA ALA A 324 -0.62 19.31 -4.08
C ALA A 324 -0.67 19.98 -2.71
N MET A 325 -1.67 20.82 -2.50
CA MET A 325 -1.90 21.53 -1.24
C MET A 325 -3.38 21.56 -0.89
N ALA A 326 -3.71 21.47 0.39
CA ALA A 326 -5.06 21.75 0.85
C ALA A 326 -5.24 23.27 0.97
N LEU A 327 -6.23 23.81 0.25
CA LEU A 327 -6.67 25.20 0.36
C LEU A 327 -7.88 25.27 1.28
N SER A 328 -7.75 25.98 2.39
CA SER A 328 -8.81 26.27 3.35
C SER A 328 -9.30 27.70 3.21
N THR A 329 -10.61 27.88 3.09
CA THR A 329 -11.26 29.19 2.91
C THR A 329 -12.53 29.27 3.76
N THR A 330 -12.93 30.47 4.17
CA THR A 330 -14.15 30.72 4.95
C THR A 330 -14.96 31.83 4.29
N GLY A 331 -16.29 31.76 4.35
CA GLY A 331 -17.17 32.85 3.92
C GLY A 331 -17.52 33.78 5.08
N LYS A 332 -18.48 34.69 4.86
CA LYS A 332 -19.04 35.55 5.93
C LYS A 332 -19.75 34.76 7.05
N ASP A 333 -20.12 33.51 6.79
CA ASP A 333 -20.74 32.61 7.77
C ASP A 333 -19.73 31.98 8.74
N GLY A 334 -18.42 32.22 8.54
CA GLY A 334 -17.34 31.67 9.36
C GLY A 334 -17.13 30.17 9.20
N LYS A 335 -17.82 29.49 8.28
CA LYS A 335 -17.69 28.04 8.10
C LYS A 335 -16.47 27.71 7.24
N PRO A 336 -15.49 26.95 7.75
CA PRO A 336 -14.33 26.55 6.96
C PRO A 336 -14.72 25.52 5.91
N SER A 337 -14.13 25.64 4.73
CA SER A 337 -14.13 24.61 3.71
C SER A 337 -12.71 24.37 3.21
N SER A 338 -12.33 23.11 3.07
CA SER A 338 -11.00 22.71 2.60
C SER A 338 -11.13 21.80 1.37
N ARG A 339 -10.16 21.89 0.46
CA ARG A 339 -10.04 20.98 -0.68
C ARG A 339 -8.62 20.99 -1.24
N MET A 340 -8.23 19.93 -1.92
CA MET A 340 -6.96 19.87 -2.64
C MET A 340 -6.99 20.77 -3.88
N VAL A 341 -5.91 21.52 -4.07
CA VAL A 341 -5.57 22.27 -5.28
C VAL A 341 -4.09 22.06 -5.57
N LEU A 342 -3.64 22.51 -6.74
CA LEU A 342 -2.23 22.41 -7.14
C LEU A 342 -1.60 23.80 -7.09
N LEU A 343 -0.47 23.90 -6.39
CA LEU A 343 0.44 25.04 -6.50
C LEU A 343 0.99 25.10 -7.93
N LYS A 344 0.99 26.31 -8.52
CA LYS A 344 1.43 26.56 -9.90
C LYS A 344 2.63 27.49 -10.01
N GLY A 345 2.91 28.24 -8.96
CA GLY A 345 4.10 29.03 -8.81
C GLY A 345 4.16 29.59 -7.40
N PHE A 346 5.36 29.92 -6.96
CA PHE A 346 5.55 30.74 -5.78
C PHE A 346 6.81 31.58 -6.00
N ASP A 347 6.80 32.76 -5.44
CA ASP A 347 7.90 33.72 -5.45
C ASP A 347 7.77 34.58 -4.18
N LYS A 348 8.63 35.59 -4.02
CA LYS A 348 8.59 36.52 -2.89
C LYS A 348 7.24 37.23 -2.69
N ASP A 349 6.41 37.30 -3.73
CA ASP A 349 5.10 37.97 -3.70
C ASP A 349 3.98 36.99 -3.31
N GLY A 350 4.26 35.68 -3.24
CA GLY A 350 3.36 34.70 -2.62
C GLY A 350 3.16 33.40 -3.42
N PHE A 351 2.07 32.70 -3.10
CA PHE A 351 1.75 31.36 -3.62
C PHE A 351 0.56 31.41 -4.59
N VAL A 352 0.73 30.88 -5.80
CA VAL A 352 -0.24 31.01 -6.89
C VAL A 352 -0.91 29.68 -7.22
N TRP A 353 -2.25 29.71 -7.33
CA TRP A 353 -3.05 28.62 -7.89
C TRP A 353 -4.12 29.16 -8.82
N TYR A 354 -4.60 28.33 -9.74
CA TYR A 354 -5.60 28.72 -10.74
C TYR A 354 -6.90 27.97 -10.58
N THR A 355 -8.01 28.66 -10.79
CA THR A 355 -9.34 28.16 -10.48
C THR A 355 -10.43 28.85 -11.30
N ASN A 356 -11.65 28.30 -11.22
CA ASN A 356 -12.87 29.00 -11.59
C ASN A 356 -13.28 29.98 -10.45
N TYR A 357 -13.48 31.26 -10.81
CA TYR A 357 -13.89 32.37 -9.94
C TYR A 357 -15.36 32.29 -9.47
N GLU A 358 -16.17 31.43 -10.08
CA GLU A 358 -17.55 31.16 -9.66
C GLU A 358 -17.65 30.00 -8.66
N SER A 359 -16.54 29.32 -8.39
CA SER A 359 -16.53 28.21 -7.43
C SER A 359 -16.82 28.66 -6.00
N GLN A 360 -17.21 27.71 -5.13
CA GLN A 360 -17.49 28.00 -3.72
C GLN A 360 -16.33 28.69 -3.00
N LYS A 361 -15.09 28.21 -3.17
CA LYS A 361 -13.88 28.83 -2.57
C LYS A 361 -13.64 30.24 -3.08
N ALA A 362 -13.94 30.52 -4.36
CA ALA A 362 -13.77 31.86 -4.91
C ALA A 362 -14.82 32.83 -4.38
N HIS A 363 -16.07 32.36 -4.19
CA HIS A 363 -17.09 33.12 -3.48
C HIS A 363 -16.68 33.40 -2.03
N GLN A 364 -16.13 32.40 -1.32
CA GLN A 364 -15.59 32.56 0.04
C GLN A 364 -14.46 33.60 0.07
N ILE A 365 -13.47 33.49 -0.82
CA ILE A 365 -12.36 34.46 -0.94
C ILE A 365 -12.87 35.88 -1.24
N SER A 366 -13.87 36.03 -2.10
CA SER A 366 -14.46 37.36 -2.40
C SER A 366 -15.15 38.01 -1.20
N GLN A 367 -15.58 37.18 -0.24
CA GLN A 367 -16.27 37.61 0.98
C GLN A 367 -15.31 37.82 2.16
N ASN A 368 -14.27 36.99 2.23
CA ASN A 368 -13.20 37.02 3.22
C ASN A 368 -11.88 36.70 2.49
N PRO A 369 -11.05 37.70 2.17
CA PRO A 369 -9.85 37.53 1.36
C PRO A 369 -8.68 36.95 2.16
N ASN A 370 -8.93 35.93 2.97
CA ASN A 370 -7.95 35.22 3.79
C ASN A 370 -8.05 33.72 3.50
N ALA A 371 -6.91 33.05 3.43
CA ALA A 371 -6.86 31.61 3.25
C ALA A 371 -5.68 30.98 3.99
N ALA A 372 -5.74 29.66 4.13
CA ALA A 372 -4.63 28.84 4.60
C ALA A 372 -4.30 27.75 3.57
N LEU A 373 -3.01 27.56 3.33
CA LEU A 373 -2.45 26.49 2.51
C LEU A 373 -1.77 25.48 3.44
N LEU A 374 -1.98 24.19 3.17
CA LEU A 374 -1.34 23.09 3.88
C LEU A 374 -0.69 22.13 2.88
N PHE A 375 0.62 21.97 2.99
CA PHE A 375 1.40 20.95 2.31
C PHE A 375 1.70 19.83 3.30
N TYR A 376 1.50 18.59 2.87
CA TYR A 376 1.83 17.40 3.66
C TYR A 376 2.61 16.42 2.79
N TRP A 377 3.86 16.19 3.17
CA TRP A 377 4.78 15.29 2.49
C TRP A 377 5.06 14.13 3.43
N ASP A 378 4.19 13.12 3.37
CA ASP A 378 4.17 11.94 4.24
C ASP A 378 5.51 11.20 4.25
N ALA A 379 6.09 10.95 3.08
CA ALA A 379 7.38 10.25 2.94
C ALA A 379 8.55 10.96 3.62
N LEU A 380 8.43 12.27 3.86
CA LEU A 380 9.45 13.09 4.53
C LEU A 380 9.07 13.44 5.98
N ASN A 381 7.90 13.01 6.44
CA ASN A 381 7.30 13.41 7.71
C ASN A 381 7.28 14.94 7.87
N ARG A 382 6.98 15.68 6.79
CA ARG A 382 7.00 17.15 6.78
C ARG A 382 5.62 17.72 6.51
N GLN A 383 5.36 18.85 7.13
CA GLN A 383 4.18 19.65 6.89
C GLN A 383 4.58 21.13 6.83
N VAL A 384 4.01 21.86 5.87
CA VAL A 384 4.14 23.32 5.80
C VAL A 384 2.76 23.96 5.80
N ARG A 385 2.54 24.93 6.69
CA ARG A 385 1.36 25.80 6.68
C ARG A 385 1.76 27.19 6.21
N VAL A 386 0.94 27.77 5.34
CA VAL A 386 1.08 29.17 4.91
C VAL A 386 -0.27 29.85 5.07
N GLU A 387 -0.33 30.96 5.79
CA GLU A 387 -1.56 31.71 6.02
C GLU A 387 -1.36 33.15 5.55
N GLY A 388 -2.42 33.78 5.03
CA GLY A 388 -2.37 35.19 4.69
C GLY A 388 -3.51 35.64 3.77
N SER A 389 -3.36 36.87 3.29
CA SER A 389 -4.32 37.52 2.42
C SER A 389 -4.27 37.01 0.97
N VAL A 390 -5.40 37.03 0.29
CA VAL A 390 -5.55 36.49 -1.07
C VAL A 390 -6.04 37.57 -2.04
N GLU A 391 -5.34 37.69 -3.18
CA GLU A 391 -5.72 38.57 -4.28
C GLU A 391 -5.76 37.83 -5.61
N LYS A 392 -6.47 38.38 -6.60
CA LYS A 392 -6.42 37.85 -7.96
C LYS A 392 -5.08 38.23 -8.59
N VAL A 393 -4.49 37.32 -9.35
CA VAL A 393 -3.37 37.67 -10.23
C VAL A 393 -3.85 38.54 -11.39
N SER A 394 -2.93 39.15 -12.13
CA SER A 394 -3.30 39.97 -13.28
C SER A 394 -4.02 39.14 -14.36
N ASP A 395 -4.85 39.81 -15.18
CA ASP A 395 -5.50 39.14 -16.31
C ASP A 395 -4.47 38.61 -17.30
N GLU A 396 -3.35 39.31 -17.49
CA GLU A 396 -2.22 38.88 -18.32
C GLU A 396 -1.56 37.60 -17.79
N GLU A 397 -1.28 37.53 -16.48
CA GLU A 397 -0.73 36.31 -15.85
C GLU A 397 -1.71 35.14 -16.00
N SER A 398 -3.01 35.40 -15.81
CA SER A 398 -4.07 34.41 -16.03
C SER A 398 -4.15 33.92 -17.48
N GLU A 399 -4.03 34.81 -18.47
CA GLU A 399 -4.05 34.47 -19.89
C GLU A 399 -2.83 33.62 -20.28
N ASN A 400 -1.65 34.05 -19.87
CA ASN A 400 -0.38 33.37 -20.14
C ASN A 400 -0.40 31.94 -19.58
N TYR A 401 -0.85 31.76 -18.34
CA TYR A 401 -0.98 30.44 -17.75
C TYR A 401 -2.14 29.63 -18.36
N PHE A 402 -3.26 30.25 -18.75
CA PHE A 402 -4.34 29.52 -19.43
C PHE A 402 -3.83 28.87 -20.72
N HIS A 403 -3.11 29.62 -21.54
CA HIS A 403 -2.63 29.17 -22.85
C HIS A 403 -1.44 28.19 -22.77
N SER A 404 -0.68 28.18 -21.67
CA SER A 404 0.37 27.16 -21.46
C SER A 404 -0.19 25.76 -21.18
N ARG A 405 -1.46 25.66 -20.78
CA ARG A 405 -2.10 24.37 -20.46
C ARG A 405 -2.39 23.55 -21.72
N PRO A 406 -2.39 22.21 -21.64
CA PRO A 406 -2.85 21.36 -22.74
C PRO A 406 -4.26 21.74 -23.22
N ARG A 407 -4.56 21.64 -24.52
CA ARG A 407 -5.87 22.01 -25.08
C ARG A 407 -7.05 21.35 -24.35
N GLY A 408 -6.97 20.07 -24.01
CA GLY A 408 -8.01 19.39 -23.23
C GLY A 408 -8.25 20.03 -21.85
N SER A 409 -7.20 20.55 -21.21
CA SER A 409 -7.31 21.31 -19.95
C SER A 409 -7.95 22.69 -20.15
N GLN A 410 -7.63 23.37 -21.27
CA GLN A 410 -8.27 24.64 -21.64
C GLN A 410 -9.78 24.43 -21.84
N ILE A 411 -10.17 23.42 -22.62
CA ILE A 411 -11.58 23.04 -22.82
C ILE A 411 -12.24 22.67 -21.50
N GLY A 412 -11.59 21.83 -20.67
CA GLY A 412 -12.13 21.44 -19.37
C GLY A 412 -12.43 22.61 -18.43
N ALA A 413 -11.64 23.70 -18.52
CA ALA A 413 -11.91 24.92 -17.74
C ALA A 413 -13.16 25.68 -18.24
N ILE A 414 -13.51 25.56 -19.52
CA ILE A 414 -14.74 26.13 -20.09
C ILE A 414 -15.95 25.27 -19.73
N VAL A 415 -15.82 23.94 -19.89
CA VAL A 415 -16.89 22.96 -19.63
C VAL A 415 -17.32 22.99 -18.15
N SER A 416 -16.34 23.09 -17.24
CA SER A 416 -16.57 22.96 -15.81
C SER A 416 -17.02 24.27 -15.16
N LYS A 417 -18.35 24.44 -15.03
CA LYS A 417 -18.97 25.38 -14.08
C LYS A 417 -18.81 24.86 -12.64
N GLN A 418 -17.59 24.98 -12.12
CA GLN A 418 -17.16 24.31 -10.90
C GLN A 418 -18.06 24.65 -9.69
N SER A 419 -18.47 23.63 -8.93
CA SER A 419 -19.34 23.75 -7.74
C SER A 419 -20.81 24.05 -8.02
N THR A 420 -21.28 23.96 -9.28
CA THR A 420 -22.70 23.98 -9.62
C THR A 420 -23.30 22.57 -9.67
N VAL A 421 -24.59 22.43 -9.38
CA VAL A 421 -25.32 21.17 -9.54
C VAL A 421 -25.62 20.95 -11.02
N ILE A 422 -25.31 19.76 -11.54
CA ILE A 422 -25.55 19.39 -12.94
C ILE A 422 -26.45 18.13 -13.03
N PRO A 423 -27.21 17.95 -14.12
CA PRO A 423 -28.12 16.80 -14.27
C PRO A 423 -27.43 15.43 -14.31
N GLY A 424 -26.13 15.40 -14.64
CA GLY A 424 -25.35 14.17 -14.69
C GLY A 424 -24.10 14.31 -15.55
N ARG A 425 -23.29 13.25 -15.62
CA ARG A 425 -22.00 13.28 -16.34
C ARG A 425 -22.14 13.55 -17.84
N GLN A 426 -23.25 13.16 -18.46
CA GLN A 426 -23.45 13.24 -19.90
C GLN A 426 -23.44 14.69 -20.42
N CYS A 427 -23.92 15.67 -19.65
CA CYS A 427 -23.87 17.06 -20.09
C CYS A 427 -22.45 17.62 -20.20
N LEU A 428 -21.50 17.11 -19.39
CA LEU A 428 -20.09 17.49 -19.47
C LEU A 428 -19.45 16.93 -20.74
N HIS A 429 -19.72 15.67 -21.06
CA HIS A 429 -19.22 15.02 -22.28
C HIS A 429 -19.73 15.71 -23.54
N GLN A 430 -21.04 15.97 -23.61
CA GLN A 430 -21.64 16.68 -24.74
C GLN A 430 -21.01 18.08 -24.91
N ARG A 431 -20.86 18.83 -23.82
CA ARG A 431 -20.26 20.16 -23.90
C ARG A 431 -18.78 20.13 -24.27
N GLN A 432 -18.05 19.10 -23.84
CA GLN A 432 -16.66 18.89 -24.23
C GLN A 432 -16.55 18.61 -25.74
N GLU A 433 -17.35 17.68 -26.26
CA GLU A 433 -17.38 17.33 -27.69
C GLU A 433 -17.72 18.54 -28.57
N GLU A 434 -18.70 19.36 -28.16
CA GLU A 434 -19.06 20.62 -28.84
C GLU A 434 -17.87 21.58 -28.94
N LEU A 435 -17.13 21.77 -27.85
CA LEU A 435 -15.97 22.67 -27.81
C LEU A 435 -14.77 22.10 -28.56
N GLU A 436 -14.55 20.79 -28.48
CA GLU A 436 -13.51 20.10 -29.27
C GLU A 436 -13.78 20.25 -30.78
N ALA A 437 -15.04 20.12 -31.20
CA ALA A 437 -15.45 20.36 -32.59
C ALA A 437 -15.31 21.84 -32.97
N GLN A 438 -15.76 22.77 -32.12
CA GLN A 438 -15.68 24.22 -32.35
C GLN A 438 -14.25 24.69 -32.57
N PHE A 439 -13.29 24.14 -31.84
CA PHE A 439 -11.87 24.51 -31.94
C PHE A 439 -11.03 23.41 -32.61
N SER A 440 -11.62 22.63 -33.51
CA SER A 440 -10.93 21.54 -34.22
C SER A 440 -9.95 22.03 -35.29
N ASP A 441 -10.12 23.28 -35.76
CA ASP A 441 -9.28 23.97 -36.73
C ASP A 441 -7.93 24.44 -36.16
N GLY A 442 -7.69 24.23 -34.86
CA GLY A 442 -6.49 24.68 -34.17
C GLY A 442 -6.58 26.13 -33.67
N SER A 443 -7.71 26.80 -33.84
CA SER A 443 -7.93 28.16 -33.31
C SER A 443 -7.62 28.24 -31.80
N PRO A 444 -7.08 29.39 -31.33
CA PRO A 444 -6.80 29.60 -29.93
C PRO A 444 -8.12 29.59 -29.15
N ILE A 445 -8.12 28.85 -28.03
CA ILE A 445 -9.26 28.80 -27.13
C ILE A 445 -9.14 30.02 -26.21
N PRO A 446 -10.12 30.94 -26.16
CA PRO A 446 -10.04 32.10 -25.30
C PRO A 446 -10.18 31.70 -23.83
N LYS A 447 -9.42 32.35 -22.94
CA LYS A 447 -9.61 32.19 -21.49
C LYS A 447 -10.99 32.73 -21.07
N PRO A 448 -11.79 31.98 -20.31
CA PRO A 448 -13.03 32.50 -19.76
C PRO A 448 -12.79 33.61 -18.72
N ASN A 449 -13.65 34.62 -18.70
CA ASN A 449 -13.62 35.69 -17.67
C ASN A 449 -13.81 35.16 -16.24
N TYR A 450 -14.49 34.02 -16.09
CA TYR A 450 -14.70 33.34 -14.82
C TYR A 450 -13.54 32.40 -14.43
N TRP A 451 -12.39 32.45 -15.11
CA TRP A 451 -11.23 31.62 -14.80
C TRP A 451 -9.96 32.46 -14.70
N GLY A 452 -9.13 32.15 -13.70
CA GLY A 452 -7.83 32.79 -13.51
C GLY A 452 -7.15 32.38 -12.21
N GLY A 453 -6.09 33.11 -11.87
CA GLY A 453 -5.24 32.83 -10.71
C GLY A 453 -5.62 33.62 -9.46
N TYR A 454 -5.38 33.01 -8.30
CA TYR A 454 -5.26 33.70 -7.03
C TYR A 454 -3.84 33.56 -6.50
N ARG A 455 -3.40 34.58 -5.77
CA ARG A 455 -2.13 34.66 -5.07
C ARG A 455 -2.40 34.85 -3.59
N LEU A 456 -1.84 33.98 -2.74
CA LEU A 456 -1.80 34.17 -1.30
C LEU A 456 -0.50 34.87 -0.94
N LYS A 457 -0.60 36.04 -0.32
CA LYS A 457 0.51 36.80 0.28
C LYS A 457 0.72 36.32 1.71
N PRO A 458 1.84 35.65 2.00
CA PRO A 458 2.06 35.06 3.32
C PRO A 458 2.20 36.11 4.41
N GLU A 459 1.48 35.90 5.50
CA GLU A 459 1.59 36.62 6.77
C GLU A 459 2.07 35.68 7.89
N LEU A 460 2.09 34.37 7.62
CA LEU A 460 2.62 33.34 8.51
C LEU A 460 3.10 32.14 7.71
N PHE A 461 4.23 31.57 8.13
CA PHE A 461 4.61 30.20 7.79
C PHE A 461 4.74 29.37 9.06
N GLU A 462 4.41 28.09 8.97
CA GLU A 462 4.81 27.09 9.98
C GLU A 462 5.42 25.89 9.28
N PHE A 463 6.64 25.55 9.68
CA PHE A 463 7.36 24.36 9.27
C PHE A 463 7.31 23.34 10.39
N TRP A 464 6.77 22.16 10.10
CA TRP A 464 6.63 21.06 11.04
C TRP A 464 7.40 19.83 10.53
N GLN A 465 8.20 19.23 11.40
CA GLN A 465 8.98 18.02 11.13
C GLN A 465 8.65 16.94 12.16
N GLY A 466 8.23 15.77 11.68
CA GLY A 466 7.86 14.63 12.51
C GLY A 466 9.05 14.01 13.23
N GLN A 467 8.86 13.65 14.49
CA GLN A 467 9.87 13.09 15.40
C GLN A 467 9.32 11.83 16.09
N PRO A 468 10.17 10.87 16.52
CA PRO A 468 9.71 9.59 17.09
C PRO A 468 8.83 9.75 18.35
N SER A 469 9.15 10.73 19.20
CA SER A 469 8.60 10.89 20.55
C SER A 469 7.32 11.73 20.64
N ARG A 470 6.73 12.14 19.49
CA ARG A 470 5.70 13.20 19.39
C ARG A 470 6.17 14.61 19.75
N LEU A 471 7.41 14.77 20.18
CA LEU A 471 8.02 16.08 20.38
C LEU A 471 8.49 16.61 19.03
N HIS A 472 7.52 16.94 18.16
CA HIS A 472 7.76 17.40 16.81
C HIS A 472 8.44 18.78 16.80
N ASP A 473 9.30 19.00 15.81
CA ASP A 473 9.89 20.32 15.61
C ASP A 473 8.90 21.21 14.88
N ARG A 474 8.66 22.40 15.44
CA ARG A 474 7.72 23.38 14.90
C ARG A 474 8.34 24.76 14.94
N LEU A 475 8.65 25.31 13.77
CA LEU A 475 9.15 26.68 13.64
C LEU A 475 8.11 27.53 12.91
N ARG A 476 7.72 28.63 13.54
CA ARG A 476 6.79 29.62 12.99
C ARG A 476 7.55 30.86 12.57
N TYR A 477 7.21 31.37 11.39
CA TYR A 477 7.71 32.62 10.84
C TYR A 477 6.60 33.66 10.82
N ILE A 478 6.84 34.83 11.40
CA ILE A 478 5.93 35.99 11.39
C ILE A 478 6.71 37.21 10.88
N PRO A 479 6.14 38.03 9.98
CA PRO A 479 6.81 39.23 9.52
C PRO A 479 6.82 40.29 10.62
N GLU A 480 7.98 40.90 10.85
CA GLU A 480 8.19 42.03 11.75
C GLU A 480 8.83 43.20 10.99
N GLU A 481 8.44 44.43 11.33
CA GLU A 481 9.06 45.62 10.76
C GLU A 481 10.24 46.07 11.63
N VAL A 482 11.45 46.06 11.06
CA VAL A 482 12.68 46.49 11.72
C VAL A 482 13.37 47.52 10.83
N ASN A 483 13.51 48.75 11.33
CA ASN A 483 14.14 49.87 10.61
C ASN A 483 13.52 50.14 9.22
N GLY A 484 12.20 49.96 9.08
CA GLY A 484 11.48 50.14 7.81
C GLY A 484 11.64 48.99 6.81
N ASN A 485 12.29 47.89 7.19
CA ASN A 485 12.37 46.66 6.41
C ASN A 485 11.53 45.57 7.07
N ILE A 486 10.86 44.76 6.26
CA ILE A 486 10.19 43.55 6.74
C ILE A 486 11.24 42.46 6.90
N VAL A 487 11.35 41.92 8.11
CA VAL A 487 12.17 40.75 8.45
C VAL A 487 11.27 39.65 8.98
N TRP A 488 11.68 38.39 8.85
CA TRP A 488 10.92 37.28 9.40
C TRP A 488 11.49 36.87 10.75
N LYS A 489 10.64 36.90 11.79
CA LYS A 489 11.00 36.38 13.10
C LYS A 489 10.65 34.90 13.17
N ILE A 490 11.61 34.10 13.64
CA ILE A 490 11.47 32.65 13.85
C ILE A 490 11.15 32.38 15.32
N GLU A 491 10.12 31.59 15.57
CA GLU A 491 9.70 31.18 16.91
C GLU A 491 9.42 29.68 16.97
N ARG A 492 9.93 28.99 17.99
CA ARG A 492 9.59 27.59 18.24
C ARG A 492 8.23 27.47 18.91
N LEU A 493 7.39 26.59 18.37
CA LEU A 493 6.10 26.23 18.96
C LEU A 493 6.20 24.90 19.70
N SER A 494 5.43 24.76 20.78
CA SER A 494 5.21 23.44 21.39
C SER A 494 4.48 22.52 20.40
N PRO A 495 4.87 21.24 20.29
CA PRO A 495 4.16 20.24 19.49
C PRO A 495 2.80 19.87 20.06
#